data_AF-A0A330M435-F1
#
_entry.id   AF-A0A330M435-F1
#
_cell.length_a   1.000
_cell.length_b   1.000
_cell.length_c   1.000
_cell.angle_alpha   90.00
_cell.angle_beta   90.00
_cell.angle_gamma   90.00
#
_symmetry.space_group_name_H-M   'P 1'
#
loop_
_entity.id
_entity.type
_entity.pdbx_description
1 polymer ?
#
loop_
_entity_poly.entity_id
_entity_poly.type
_entity_poly.pdbx_seq_one_letter_code
_entity_poly.pdbx_strand_id
1 'polypeptide(L)'
;MKIIITLFTFILIFSNAQASENQLTAIGNGVKSKLMKTISTSTDKHKFPAIYVYNTQKQQFLSKQDAEIYLLTLDDRPIWPKVTSHWTKETSQFSTTNEILSKTLPMLKLDKQYLILYDNLPAPMLEQFKAMDPELKLKDSTLKSVLSSLDNSRSYTTY
;
A
#
# COMPACT_ATOMS: atom_id res chain seq x y z
N MET A 1 -49.57 38.53 -8.81
CA MET A 1 -48.83 37.74 -7.80
C MET A 1 -47.68 37.06 -8.52
N LYS A 2 -46.43 37.40 -8.19
CA LYS A 2 -45.24 36.97 -8.94
C LYS A 2 -44.73 35.64 -8.40
N ILE A 3 -44.49 34.68 -9.30
CA ILE A 3 -43.87 33.38 -9.05
C ILE A 3 -42.41 33.63 -8.67
N ILE A 4 -42.00 33.20 -7.46
CA ILE A 4 -40.60 33.20 -7.04
C ILE A 4 -40.02 31.86 -7.48
N ILE A 5 -39.16 31.88 -8.50
CA ILE A 5 -38.36 30.73 -8.91
C ILE A 5 -37.06 30.76 -8.11
N THR A 6 -36.90 29.78 -7.23
CA THR A 6 -35.66 29.48 -6.51
C THR A 6 -34.60 29.00 -7.51
N LEU A 7 -33.43 29.63 -7.55
CA LEU A 7 -32.27 29.10 -8.27
C LEU A 7 -31.14 28.84 -7.28
N PHE A 8 -31.00 27.56 -6.91
CA PHE A 8 -29.93 27.01 -6.10
C PHE A 8 -28.80 26.62 -7.05
N THR A 9 -27.77 27.44 -7.20
CA THR A 9 -26.61 27.10 -8.03
C THR A 9 -25.59 26.36 -7.17
N PHE A 10 -25.65 25.02 -7.27
CA PHE A 10 -24.71 24.10 -6.66
C PHE A 10 -23.46 24.03 -7.55
N ILE A 11 -22.37 24.71 -7.17
CA ILE A 11 -21.08 24.60 -7.86
C ILE A 11 -20.36 23.38 -7.29
N LEU A 12 -20.46 22.24 -7.98
CA LEU A 12 -19.59 21.08 -7.75
C LEU A 12 -18.21 21.40 -8.33
N ILE A 13 -17.30 21.83 -7.47
CA ILE A 13 -15.87 21.86 -7.78
C ILE A 13 -15.40 20.40 -7.73
N PHE A 14 -15.34 19.75 -8.88
CA PHE A 14 -14.56 18.52 -9.04
C PHE A 14 -13.09 18.90 -8.95
N SER A 15 -12.55 18.88 -7.74
CA SER A 15 -11.11 18.89 -7.53
C SER A 15 -10.54 17.64 -8.17
N ASN A 16 -10.09 17.74 -9.42
CA ASN A 16 -9.08 16.84 -9.96
C ASN A 16 -7.79 17.10 -9.18
N ALA A 17 -7.70 16.52 -7.98
CA ALA A 17 -6.44 16.39 -7.28
C ALA A 17 -5.57 15.49 -8.15
N GLN A 18 -4.73 16.10 -8.99
CA GLN A 18 -3.53 15.44 -9.49
C GLN A 18 -2.69 15.14 -8.24
N ALA A 19 -2.94 13.98 -7.63
CA ALA A 19 -1.98 13.37 -6.73
C ALA A 19 -0.67 13.30 -7.52
N SER A 20 0.37 13.95 -7.00
CA SER A 20 1.73 13.76 -7.50
C SER A 20 1.96 12.26 -7.66
N GLU A 21 2.50 11.81 -8.81
CA GLU A 21 2.72 10.38 -9.08
C GLU A 21 3.56 9.69 -7.98
N ASN A 22 4.25 10.49 -7.17
CA ASN A 22 5.18 10.10 -6.12
C ASN A 22 4.59 10.19 -4.70
N GLN A 23 3.29 10.46 -4.55
CA GLN A 23 2.62 10.40 -3.24
C GLN A 23 2.01 9.01 -2.99
N LEU A 24 2.39 8.40 -1.86
CA LEU A 24 1.79 7.15 -1.40
C LEU A 24 0.30 7.34 -1.14
N THR A 25 -0.51 6.52 -1.81
CA THR A 25 -1.96 6.54 -1.65
C THR A 25 -2.36 5.56 -0.55
N ALA A 26 -3.14 6.05 0.42
CA ALA A 26 -3.72 5.21 1.47
C ALA A 26 -5.00 4.53 0.97
N ILE A 27 -5.14 3.23 1.21
CA ILE A 27 -6.29 2.46 0.73
C ILE A 27 -7.39 2.19 1.78
N GLY A 28 -7.12 2.35 3.08
CA GLY A 28 -8.12 2.14 4.13
C GLY A 28 -8.21 0.69 4.62
N ASN A 29 -8.36 0.51 5.94
CA ASN A 29 -8.51 -0.82 6.58
C ASN A 29 -9.68 -1.65 6.01
N GLY A 30 -10.80 -1.02 5.64
CA GLY A 30 -11.95 -1.72 5.06
C GLY A 30 -11.60 -2.38 3.72
N VAL A 31 -10.87 -1.64 2.89
CA VAL A 31 -10.43 -2.11 1.57
C VAL A 31 -9.31 -3.15 1.71
N LYS A 32 -8.34 -2.92 2.61
CA LYS A 32 -7.33 -3.91 2.97
C LYS A 32 -7.97 -5.23 3.41
N SER A 33 -8.96 -5.18 4.29
CA SER A 33 -9.66 -6.38 4.78
C SER A 33 -10.34 -7.14 3.65
N LYS A 34 -10.93 -6.43 2.68
CA LYS A 34 -11.48 -7.03 1.47
C LYS A 34 -10.40 -7.69 0.62
N LEU A 35 -9.28 -7.00 0.36
CA LEU A 35 -8.13 -7.55 -0.37
C LEU A 35 -7.66 -8.86 0.26
N MET A 36 -7.39 -8.88 1.56
CA MET A 36 -6.84 -10.06 2.23
C MET A 36 -7.78 -11.26 2.12
N LYS A 37 -9.10 -11.04 2.24
CA LYS A 37 -10.10 -12.11 2.01
C LYS A 37 -10.12 -12.62 0.57
N THR A 38 -9.75 -11.79 -0.40
CA THR A 38 -9.73 -12.16 -1.82
C THR A 38 -8.48 -12.94 -2.19
N ILE A 39 -7.32 -12.58 -1.63
CA ILE A 39 -6.02 -13.11 -2.08
C ILE A 39 -5.46 -14.20 -1.16
N SER A 40 -5.84 -14.20 0.13
CA SER A 40 -5.31 -15.11 1.14
C SER A 40 -6.33 -16.19 1.48
N THR A 41 -5.86 -17.43 1.56
CA THR A 41 -6.62 -18.55 2.14
C THR A 41 -6.35 -18.72 3.64
N SER A 42 -5.37 -17.99 4.19
CA SER A 42 -5.03 -18.05 5.62
C SER A 42 -6.01 -17.22 6.46
N THR A 43 -6.41 -17.80 7.60
CA THR A 43 -7.23 -17.15 8.64
C THR A 43 -6.39 -16.45 9.71
N ASP A 44 -5.06 -16.47 9.59
CA ASP A 44 -4.17 -15.87 10.57
C ASP A 44 -4.39 -14.35 10.68
N LYS A 45 -4.33 -13.84 11.91
CA LYS A 45 -4.35 -12.39 12.16
C LYS A 45 -3.08 -11.79 11.57
N HIS A 46 -3.24 -10.94 10.54
CA HIS A 46 -2.14 -10.19 9.94
C HIS A 46 -1.37 -9.40 10.99
N LYS A 47 -0.05 -9.61 11.03
CA LYS A 47 0.87 -8.85 11.86
C LYS A 47 1.39 -7.66 11.06
N PHE A 48 1.08 -6.47 11.56
CA PHE A 48 1.65 -5.22 11.09
C PHE A 48 2.98 -4.95 11.81
N PRO A 49 3.93 -4.25 11.18
CA PRO A 49 3.93 -3.87 9.77
C PRO A 49 4.23 -5.05 8.83
N ALA A 50 3.78 -4.95 7.58
CA ALA A 50 3.95 -5.96 6.54
C ALA A 50 4.19 -5.35 5.14
N ILE A 51 5.02 -5.98 4.32
CA ILE A 51 5.24 -5.61 2.92
C ILE A 51 4.84 -6.80 2.05
N TYR A 52 4.03 -6.52 1.03
CA TYR A 52 3.63 -7.48 0.02
C TYR A 52 4.02 -6.94 -1.36
N VAL A 53 4.63 -7.78 -2.20
CA VAL A 53 5.06 -7.39 -3.55
C VAL A 53 4.32 -8.26 -4.56
N TYR A 54 3.62 -7.62 -5.49
CA TYR A 54 2.88 -8.25 -6.57
C TYR A 54 3.54 -7.96 -7.90
N ASN A 55 3.79 -8.99 -8.70
CA ASN A 55 4.26 -8.88 -10.08
C ASN A 55 3.06 -8.88 -11.03
N THR A 56 2.80 -7.74 -11.66
CA THR A 56 1.64 -7.53 -12.54
C THR A 56 1.76 -8.28 -13.87
N GLN A 57 2.98 -8.53 -14.34
CA GLN A 57 3.22 -9.26 -15.59
C GLN A 57 3.00 -10.75 -15.41
N LYS A 58 3.47 -11.31 -14.28
CA LYS A 58 3.30 -12.72 -13.90
C LYS A 58 1.97 -12.99 -13.19
N GLN A 59 1.26 -11.94 -12.80
CA GLN A 59 0.01 -11.97 -12.03
C GLN A 59 0.10 -12.75 -10.72
N GLN A 60 1.19 -12.59 -9.99
CA GLN A 60 1.43 -13.34 -8.75
C GLN A 60 2.07 -12.48 -7.68
N PHE A 61 1.77 -12.76 -6.42
CA PHE A 61 2.57 -12.26 -5.30
C PHE A 61 3.92 -12.98 -5.29
N LEU A 62 4.97 -12.25 -4.94
CA LEU A 62 6.31 -12.82 -4.79
C LEU A 62 6.39 -13.65 -3.50
N SER A 63 7.27 -14.65 -3.48
CA SER A 63 7.66 -15.31 -2.22
C SER A 63 8.36 -14.30 -1.30
N LYS A 64 8.50 -14.63 -0.01
CA LYS A 64 9.25 -13.75 0.91
C LYS A 64 10.65 -13.46 0.38
N GLN A 65 11.36 -14.50 -0.06
CA GLN A 65 12.73 -14.40 -0.55
C GLN A 65 12.82 -13.53 -1.82
N ASP A 66 11.95 -13.76 -2.80
CA ASP A 66 11.96 -12.98 -4.04
C ASP A 66 11.60 -11.51 -3.80
N ALA A 67 10.65 -11.26 -2.89
CA ALA A 67 10.28 -9.91 -2.49
C ALA A 67 11.43 -9.19 -1.77
N GLU A 68 12.14 -9.85 -0.86
CA GLU A 68 13.31 -9.25 -0.19
C GLU A 68 14.42 -8.92 -1.18
N ILE A 69 14.76 -9.86 -2.08
CA ILE A 69 15.75 -9.63 -3.14
C ILE A 69 15.36 -8.41 -3.96
N TYR A 70 14.10 -8.34 -4.40
CA TYR A 70 13.60 -7.21 -5.17
C TYR A 70 13.69 -5.89 -4.39
N LEU A 71 13.19 -5.85 -3.15
CA LEU A 71 13.15 -4.63 -2.35
C LEU A 71 14.56 -4.10 -2.04
N LEU A 72 15.54 -4.98 -1.83
CA LEU A 72 16.94 -4.59 -1.63
C LEU A 72 17.58 -3.92 -2.85
N THR A 73 16.98 -4.02 -4.04
CA THR A 73 17.44 -3.28 -5.23
C THR A 73 16.99 -1.83 -5.25
N LEU A 74 16.05 -1.43 -4.37
CA LEU A 74 15.36 -0.14 -4.45
C LEU A 74 16.03 0.99 -3.64
N ASP A 75 16.85 0.67 -2.64
CA ASP A 75 17.52 1.63 -1.76
C ASP A 75 18.71 0.96 -1.05
N ASP A 76 19.74 1.73 -0.69
CA ASP A 76 20.98 1.22 -0.08
C ASP A 76 21.18 1.70 1.37
N ARG A 77 20.18 2.37 1.97
CA ARG A 77 20.29 2.89 3.33
C ARG A 77 20.56 1.77 4.35
N PRO A 78 21.39 2.00 5.38
CA PRO A 78 21.73 0.97 6.37
C PRO A 78 20.55 0.30 7.09
N ILE A 79 19.47 1.03 7.33
CA ILE A 79 18.26 0.50 7.99
C ILE A 79 17.38 -0.31 7.03
N TRP A 80 17.56 -0.15 5.72
CA TRP A 80 16.70 -0.75 4.69
C TRP A 80 16.69 -2.28 4.72
N PRO A 81 17.84 -2.99 4.82
CA PRO A 81 17.83 -4.45 4.96
C PRO A 81 17.08 -4.95 6.20
N LYS A 82 17.10 -4.19 7.30
CA LYS A 82 16.35 -4.52 8.52
C LYS A 82 14.84 -4.35 8.33
N VAL A 83 14.44 -3.32 7.58
CA VAL A 83 13.04 -3.08 7.21
C VAL A 83 12.52 -4.21 6.34
N THR A 84 13.21 -4.51 5.24
CA THR A 84 12.76 -5.51 4.27
C THR A 84 12.75 -6.92 4.88
N SER A 85 13.78 -7.31 5.62
CA SER A 85 13.83 -8.65 6.25
C SER A 85 12.76 -8.92 7.31
N HIS A 86 12.38 -7.89 8.09
CA HIS A 86 11.41 -8.04 9.17
C HIS A 86 9.96 -7.87 8.70
N TRP A 87 9.72 -7.00 7.71
CA TRP A 87 8.37 -6.64 7.32
C TRP A 87 7.90 -7.35 6.06
N THR A 88 8.78 -7.87 5.20
CA THR A 88 8.35 -8.69 4.06
C THR A 88 7.72 -10.00 4.55
N LYS A 89 6.53 -10.30 4.02
CA LYS A 89 5.76 -11.50 4.42
C LYS A 89 5.86 -12.60 3.38
N GLU A 90 5.67 -13.82 3.84
CA GLU A 90 5.47 -14.96 2.94
C GLU A 90 4.10 -14.84 2.28
N THR A 91 4.09 -14.79 0.95
CA THR A 91 2.90 -14.64 0.13
C THR A 91 2.80 -15.64 -1.01
N SER A 92 3.60 -16.71 -1.00
CA SER A 92 3.54 -17.79 -2.00
C SER A 92 2.17 -18.49 -2.03
N GLN A 93 1.43 -18.47 -0.91
CA GLN A 93 0.07 -18.98 -0.83
C GLN A 93 -1.01 -18.01 -1.33
N PHE A 94 -0.66 -16.75 -1.64
CA PHE A 94 -1.62 -15.78 -2.15
C PHE A 94 -1.88 -16.04 -3.63
N SER A 95 -3.15 -16.00 -4.03
CA SER A 95 -3.55 -16.21 -5.42
C SER A 95 -4.53 -15.14 -5.86
N THR A 96 -4.26 -14.51 -7.00
CA THR A 96 -5.14 -13.51 -7.62
C THR A 96 -4.75 -13.29 -9.08
N THR A 97 -5.50 -12.47 -9.80
CA THR A 97 -5.18 -12.00 -11.16
C THR A 97 -5.22 -10.48 -11.19
N ASN A 98 -4.66 -9.87 -12.24
CA ASN A 98 -4.78 -8.41 -12.42
C ASN A 98 -6.25 -7.97 -12.47
N GLU A 99 -7.12 -8.78 -13.06
CA GLU A 99 -8.56 -8.52 -13.15
C GLU A 99 -9.22 -8.52 -11.76
N ILE A 100 -8.97 -9.56 -10.96
CA ILE A 100 -9.53 -9.67 -9.60
C ILE A 100 -8.98 -8.55 -8.71
N LEU A 101 -7.68 -8.26 -8.84
CA LEU A 101 -7.02 -7.22 -8.04
C LEU A 101 -7.58 -5.84 -8.39
N SER A 102 -7.75 -5.51 -9.68
CA SER A 102 -8.34 -4.24 -10.13
C SER A 102 -9.80 -4.10 -9.72
N LYS A 103 -10.58 -5.20 -9.71
CA LYS A 103 -11.97 -5.19 -9.21
C LYS A 103 -12.04 -4.99 -7.70
N THR A 104 -11.12 -5.61 -6.97
CA THR A 104 -11.06 -5.51 -5.51
C THR A 104 -10.56 -4.15 -5.08
N LEU A 105 -9.62 -3.58 -5.84
CA LEU A 105 -8.90 -2.35 -5.56
C LEU A 105 -8.85 -1.42 -6.80
N PRO A 106 -9.98 -0.78 -7.16
CA PRO A 106 -10.09 -0.02 -8.42
C PRO A 106 -9.22 1.23 -8.48
N MET A 107 -8.70 1.70 -7.33
CA MET A 107 -7.77 2.83 -7.24
C MET A 107 -6.31 2.41 -7.44
N LEU A 108 -5.99 1.11 -7.42
CA LEU A 108 -4.63 0.65 -7.71
C LEU A 108 -4.37 0.66 -9.21
N LYS A 109 -3.24 1.24 -9.60
CA LYS A 109 -2.74 1.16 -10.97
C LYS A 109 -1.84 -0.07 -11.09
N LEU A 110 -2.08 -0.89 -12.10
CA LEU A 110 -1.28 -2.08 -12.44
C LEU A 110 -0.47 -1.85 -13.72
N ASP A 111 0.03 -0.64 -13.90
CA ASP A 111 0.75 -0.14 -15.09
C ASP A 111 2.28 -0.25 -14.98
N LYS A 112 2.78 -0.75 -13.84
CA LYS A 112 4.19 -1.01 -13.57
C LYS A 112 4.38 -2.51 -13.33
N GLN A 113 5.60 -3.01 -13.54
CA GLN A 113 5.91 -4.44 -13.36
C GLN A 113 5.62 -4.91 -11.94
N TYR A 114 5.87 -4.05 -10.95
CA TYR A 114 5.65 -4.35 -9.54
C TYR A 114 4.68 -3.37 -8.89
N LEU A 115 3.84 -3.92 -8.03
CA LEU A 115 2.99 -3.23 -7.08
C LEU A 115 3.45 -3.61 -5.67
N ILE A 116 3.71 -2.62 -4.83
CA ILE A 116 4.14 -2.77 -3.44
C ILE A 116 3.02 -2.28 -2.52
N LEU A 117 2.55 -3.17 -1.65
CA LEU A 117 1.57 -2.87 -0.63
C LEU A 117 2.28 -2.86 0.73
N TYR A 118 2.33 -1.69 1.36
CA TYR A 118 2.87 -1.51 2.70
C TYR A 118 1.74 -1.41 3.73
N ASP A 119 1.61 -2.46 4.53
CA ASP A 119 0.62 -2.60 5.57
C ASP A 119 1.18 -2.16 6.92
N ASN A 120 0.88 -0.94 7.31
CA ASN A 120 1.65 -0.20 8.30
C ASN A 120 0.88 0.00 9.63
N LEU A 121 1.41 0.69 10.69
CA LEU A 121 0.68 1.19 11.93
C LEU A 121 0.34 2.72 12.01
N PRO A 122 -0.92 3.24 12.16
CA PRO A 122 -1.21 4.65 11.91
C PRO A 122 -0.35 5.56 12.78
N ALA A 123 -0.12 6.82 12.41
CA ALA A 123 0.83 7.68 13.15
C ALA A 123 0.65 7.68 14.68
N PRO A 124 -0.56 7.72 15.26
CA PRO A 124 -0.75 7.59 16.70
C PRO A 124 -0.30 6.23 17.27
N MET A 125 -0.48 5.14 16.53
CA MET A 125 -0.05 3.80 16.93
C MET A 125 1.48 3.64 16.86
N LEU A 126 2.16 4.28 15.91
CA LEU A 126 3.64 4.26 15.86
C LEU A 126 4.25 4.77 17.17
N GLU A 127 3.68 5.82 17.75
CA GLU A 127 4.13 6.39 19.02
C GLU A 127 3.83 5.45 20.19
N GLN A 128 2.65 4.82 20.21
CA GLN A 128 2.25 3.87 21.25
C GLN A 128 3.17 2.64 21.30
N PHE A 129 3.68 2.19 20.15
CA PHE A 129 4.52 1.00 20.04
C PHE A 129 6.03 1.28 20.12
N LYS A 130 6.44 2.53 20.38
CA LYS A 130 7.86 2.92 20.50
C LYS A 130 8.61 2.13 21.59
N ALA A 131 7.93 1.73 22.66
CA ALA A 131 8.53 0.92 23.73
C ALA A 131 8.88 -0.51 23.28
N MET A 132 8.19 -1.04 22.27
CA MET A 132 8.43 -2.38 21.74
C MET A 132 9.52 -2.38 20.65
N ASP A 133 9.56 -1.33 19.84
CA ASP A 133 10.59 -1.13 18.82
C ASP A 133 10.94 0.37 18.75
N PRO A 134 12.05 0.82 19.39
CA PRO A 134 12.44 2.23 19.43
C PRO A 134 12.68 2.84 18.04
N GLU A 135 12.97 2.01 17.03
CA GLU A 135 13.24 2.44 15.66
C GLU A 135 11.99 2.37 14.76
N LEU A 136 10.83 1.96 15.27
CA LEU A 136 9.62 1.72 14.46
C LEU A 136 9.26 2.90 13.57
N LYS A 137 9.31 4.13 14.10
CA LYS A 137 9.03 5.36 13.36
C LYS A 137 10.08 5.65 12.28
N LEU A 138 11.35 5.38 12.57
CA LEU A 138 12.43 5.54 11.60
C LEU A 138 12.29 4.52 10.46
N LYS A 139 11.95 3.27 10.79
CA LYS A 139 11.68 2.21 9.81
C LYS A 139 10.49 2.55 8.91
N ASP A 140 9.37 3.01 9.49
CA ASP A 140 8.16 3.41 8.75
C ASP A 140 8.44 4.61 7.84
N SER A 141 9.11 5.64 8.34
CA SER A 141 9.47 6.82 7.54
C SER A 141 10.48 6.49 6.44
N THR A 142 11.46 5.61 6.69
CA THR A 142 12.40 5.15 5.66
C THR A 142 11.64 4.44 4.55
N LEU A 143 10.77 3.49 4.89
CA LEU A 143 9.99 2.77 3.90
C LEU A 143 9.08 3.70 3.11
N LYS A 144 8.36 4.61 3.76
CA LYS A 144 7.54 5.59 3.06
C LYS A 144 8.36 6.49 2.14
N SER A 145 9.56 6.91 2.57
CA SER A 145 10.47 7.70 1.75
C SER A 145 10.89 6.95 0.49
N VAL A 146 11.34 5.70 0.63
CA VAL A 146 11.78 4.87 -0.51
C VAL A 146 10.61 4.62 -1.46
N LEU A 147 9.46 4.19 -0.94
CA LEU A 147 8.30 3.87 -1.76
C LEU A 147 7.73 5.10 -2.51
N SER A 148 7.88 6.30 -1.94
CA SER A 148 7.47 7.55 -2.58
C SER A 148 8.41 7.99 -3.71
N SER A 149 9.64 7.45 -3.78
CA SER A 149 10.62 7.80 -4.82
C SER A 149 10.70 6.78 -5.96
N LEU A 150 9.80 5.80 -6.01
CA LEU A 150 9.85 4.73 -7.02
C LEU A 150 9.12 5.09 -8.31
N ASP A 151 9.86 5.23 -9.41
CA ASP A 151 9.26 5.42 -10.74
C ASP A 151 8.87 4.10 -11.43
N ASN A 152 9.52 3.00 -11.06
CA ASN A 152 9.39 1.69 -11.70
C ASN A 152 8.35 0.76 -11.03
N SER A 153 7.76 1.20 -9.92
CA SER A 153 6.80 0.44 -9.12
C SER A 153 5.63 1.33 -8.71
N ARG A 154 4.46 0.72 -8.48
CA ARG A 154 3.38 1.41 -7.77
C ARG A 154 3.42 1.03 -6.29
N SER A 155 3.24 1.99 -5.40
CA SER A 155 3.34 1.76 -3.97
C SER A 155 2.17 2.38 -3.20
N TYR A 156 1.65 1.64 -2.22
CA TYR A 156 0.46 2.06 -1.46
C TYR A 156 0.61 1.69 0.01
N THR A 157 -0.03 2.49 0.88
CA THR A 157 -0.12 2.18 2.32
C THR A 157 -1.50 1.63 2.66
N THR A 158 -1.60 0.63 3.54
CA THR A 158 -2.86 -0.10 3.77
C THR A 158 -3.53 0.10 5.12
N TYR A 159 -3.11 1.11 5.88
CA TYR A 159 -3.93 1.68 6.96
C TYR A 159 -5.39 1.81 6.66
#